data_AF-A0A3D5FN48-F1
#
_entry.id   AF-A0A3D5FN48-F1
#
_cell.length_a   1.000
_cell.length_b   1.000
_cell.length_c   1.000
_cell.angle_alpha   90.00
_cell.angle_beta   90.00
_cell.angle_gamma   90.00
#
_symmetry.space_group_name_H-M   'P 1'
#
loop_
_entity.id
_entity.type
_entity.pdbx_description
1 polymer ?
#
loop_
_entity_poly.entity_id
_entity_poly.type
_entity_poly.pdbx_seq_one_letter_code
_entity_poly.pdbx_strand_id
1 'polypeptide(L)'
;MVAGRCRVGSVGGADAGRQWLTDFLTLIRPPLHSLHIGQLRLTPTKEPMVTISDIAISKIVELIEKSPNPVKGLRISANSVSPLKVDFHMAFIGETEETDADQEIPFEGFTVFVDPDSSTLVEEATVDYVEGLMGSGFKIERPRNLPDGVDGSIVERVQQILDEKINPGVAGHGGRISLIDIKDKTVYVQFEGGCQGCGMADVTLKQGVEVMIKEALPEIEEILDVTDHADGRNPYYKAPA
;
A
#
# COMPACT_ATOMS: atom_id res chain seq x y z
N MET A 1 56.07 -72.28 -6.96
CA MET A 1 57.54 -72.43 -6.79
C MET A 1 58.13 -71.03 -6.95
N VAL A 2 58.77 -70.37 -6.00
CA VAL A 2 59.54 -70.76 -4.82
C VAL A 2 59.43 -69.66 -3.75
N ALA A 3 59.55 -70.11 -2.49
CA ALA A 3 59.89 -69.43 -1.23
C ALA A 3 60.53 -68.02 -1.32
N GLY A 4 60.37 -67.11 -0.35
CA GLY A 4 60.23 -67.30 1.10
C GLY A 4 61.48 -66.76 1.82
N ARG A 5 61.26 -66.33 3.08
CA ARG A 5 62.23 -66.01 4.16
C ARG A 5 62.77 -64.57 4.30
N CYS A 6 62.26 -63.95 5.36
CA CYS A 6 62.96 -63.54 6.58
C CYS A 6 64.43 -63.09 6.51
N ARG A 7 64.68 -61.92 7.12
CA ARG A 7 65.77 -61.81 8.09
C ARG A 7 65.41 -60.85 9.23
N VAL A 8 65.90 -61.23 10.40
CA VAL A 8 65.71 -60.69 11.75
C VAL A 8 67.01 -59.99 12.16
N GLY A 9 66.94 -59.04 13.10
CA GLY A 9 68.09 -58.59 13.93
C GLY A 9 68.05 -57.08 14.15
N SER A 10 67.53 -56.58 15.28
CA SER A 10 68.17 -56.44 16.62
C SER A 10 69.24 -55.33 16.61
N VAL A 11 69.42 -54.46 17.60
CA VAL A 11 69.24 -54.55 19.07
C VAL A 11 69.39 -53.13 19.66
N GLY A 12 68.81 -52.93 20.85
CA GLY A 12 69.34 -52.05 21.90
C GLY A 12 68.63 -50.70 22.01
N GLY A 13 67.99 -50.33 23.11
CA GLY A 13 67.94 -50.92 24.45
C GLY A 13 67.91 -49.80 25.49
N ALA A 14 67.08 -49.98 26.52
CA ALA A 14 67.17 -49.37 27.85
C ALA A 14 67.00 -47.83 27.94
N ASP A 15 66.38 -47.24 28.96
CA ASP A 15 65.55 -47.70 30.07
C ASP A 15 65.09 -46.41 30.76
N ALA A 16 63.99 -46.49 31.50
CA ALA A 16 63.59 -45.60 32.61
C ALA A 16 63.52 -44.07 32.33
N GLY A 17 62.38 -43.41 32.44
CA GLY A 17 61.17 -43.77 33.14
C GLY A 17 60.62 -42.52 33.82
N ARG A 18 59.28 -42.48 33.89
CA ARG A 18 58.49 -41.69 34.84
C ARG A 18 58.55 -40.16 34.68
N GLN A 19 57.48 -39.38 34.69
CA GLN A 19 56.09 -39.63 35.01
C GLN A 19 55.33 -38.32 34.72
N TRP A 20 54.17 -38.45 34.07
CA TRP A 20 52.97 -37.59 34.12
C TRP A 20 53.14 -36.06 34.03
N LEU A 21 52.67 -35.48 32.92
CA LEU A 21 51.51 -34.57 32.86
C LEU A 21 51.19 -34.22 31.39
N THR A 22 50.15 -34.88 30.87
CA THR A 22 49.06 -34.34 30.01
C THR A 22 49.43 -33.21 29.01
N ASP A 23 49.61 -33.35 27.69
CA ASP A 23 48.90 -34.10 26.62
C ASP A 23 47.80 -33.26 25.92
N PHE A 24 47.73 -33.39 24.58
CA PHE A 24 46.69 -32.92 23.63
C PHE A 24 46.64 -31.45 23.16
N LEU A 25 47.15 -31.18 21.94
CA LEU A 25 46.38 -30.70 20.77
C LEU A 25 47.29 -30.17 19.64
N THR A 26 47.83 -31.06 18.80
CA THR A 26 48.29 -30.72 17.44
C THR A 26 48.00 -31.88 16.51
N LEU A 27 46.83 -31.86 15.87
CA LEU A 27 46.51 -32.77 14.78
C LEU A 27 45.69 -32.03 13.71
N ILE A 28 46.27 -32.00 12.50
CA ILE A 28 45.61 -32.02 11.19
C ILE A 28 45.03 -30.69 10.70
N ARG A 29 45.78 -30.04 9.80
CA ARG A 29 45.29 -29.08 8.79
C ARG A 29 44.75 -29.85 7.57
N PRO A 30 43.46 -29.78 7.21
CA PRO A 30 42.97 -30.15 5.88
C PRO A 30 42.87 -28.91 4.95
N PRO A 31 42.84 -29.10 3.62
CA PRO A 31 43.01 -28.04 2.64
C PRO A 31 41.74 -27.19 2.45
N LEU A 32 41.95 -25.89 2.23
CA LEU A 32 40.93 -24.92 1.84
C LEU A 32 40.37 -25.25 0.45
N HIS A 33 39.33 -26.06 0.37
CA HIS A 33 38.45 -26.04 -0.79
C HIS A 33 37.62 -24.76 -0.74
N SER A 34 37.84 -23.88 -1.71
CA SER A 34 37.03 -22.70 -1.96
C SER A 34 35.64 -23.14 -2.40
N LEU A 35 34.74 -23.34 -1.44
CA LEU A 35 33.31 -23.28 -1.68
C LEU A 35 33.00 -21.82 -2.00
N HIS A 36 32.88 -21.52 -3.29
CA HIS A 36 32.16 -20.33 -3.75
C HIS A 36 30.71 -20.49 -3.31
N ILE A 37 30.41 -20.04 -2.10
CA ILE A 37 29.04 -19.68 -1.73
C ILE A 37 28.74 -18.48 -2.62
N GLY A 38 28.07 -18.76 -3.73
CA GLY A 38 27.53 -17.74 -4.62
C GLY A 38 26.84 -16.73 -3.74
N GLN A 39 27.33 -15.49 -3.79
CA GLN A 39 26.76 -14.35 -3.13
C GLN A 39 25.29 -14.32 -3.54
N LEU A 40 24.39 -14.78 -2.65
CA LEU A 40 22.96 -14.58 -2.84
C LEU A 40 22.81 -13.07 -2.94
N ARG A 41 22.67 -12.58 -4.18
CA ARG A 41 22.05 -11.31 -4.43
C ARG A 41 20.62 -11.51 -3.98
N LEU A 42 20.37 -11.17 -2.72
CA LEU A 42 19.06 -10.74 -2.29
C LEU A 42 18.76 -9.54 -3.20
N THR A 43 17.97 -9.78 -4.25
CA THR A 43 17.32 -8.70 -4.96
C THR A 43 16.58 -7.89 -3.90
N PRO A 44 16.69 -6.56 -3.86
CA PRO A 44 15.81 -5.79 -3.02
C PRO A 44 14.39 -6.15 -3.49
N THR A 45 13.65 -6.88 -2.66
CA THR A 45 12.21 -7.03 -2.84
C THR A 45 11.70 -5.59 -2.79
N LYS A 46 11.38 -5.03 -3.96
CA LYS A 46 10.58 -3.82 -4.11
C LYS A 46 9.49 -3.95 -3.05
N GLU A 47 9.45 -3.00 -2.10
CA GLU A 47 8.49 -3.06 -0.99
C GLU A 47 7.09 -3.36 -1.54
N PRO A 48 6.30 -4.19 -0.84
CA PRO A 48 5.07 -4.72 -1.41
C PRO A 48 4.18 -3.56 -1.85
N MET A 49 3.81 -3.54 -3.13
CA MET A 49 3.02 -2.43 -3.68
C MET A 49 1.71 -2.27 -2.93
N VAL A 50 1.15 -3.35 -2.39
CA VAL A 50 -0.03 -3.35 -1.53
C VAL A 50 0.26 -4.21 -0.31
N THR A 51 -0.14 -3.74 0.87
CA THR A 51 -0.12 -4.50 2.12
C THR A 51 -1.55 -4.88 2.50
N ILE A 52 -1.75 -6.07 3.07
CA ILE A 52 -3.06 -6.55 3.54
C ILE A 52 -2.90 -7.01 4.99
N SER A 53 -3.80 -6.58 5.88
CA SER A 53 -3.78 -6.98 7.29
C SER A 53 -4.13 -8.47 7.45
N ASP A 54 -3.66 -9.10 8.53
CA ASP A 54 -3.94 -10.51 8.82
C ASP A 54 -5.46 -10.81 8.92
N ILE A 55 -6.22 -9.85 9.46
CA ILE A 55 -7.67 -9.93 9.58
C ILE A 55 -8.30 -9.91 8.18
N ALA A 56 -7.85 -9.00 7.31
CA ALA A 56 -8.32 -8.93 5.94
C ALA A 56 -7.97 -10.18 5.13
N ILE A 57 -6.74 -10.71 5.24
CA ILE A 57 -6.32 -11.97 4.61
C ILE A 57 -7.27 -13.10 5.01
N SER A 58 -7.49 -13.27 6.32
CA SER A 58 -8.37 -14.32 6.85
C SER A 58 -9.79 -14.20 6.29
N LYS A 59 -10.31 -12.98 6.20
CA LYS A 59 -11.66 -12.72 5.66
C LYS A 59 -11.76 -12.91 4.16
N ILE A 60 -10.74 -12.53 3.41
CA ILE A 60 -10.67 -12.75 1.96
C ILE A 60 -10.69 -14.25 1.65
N VAL A 61 -9.87 -15.04 2.34
CA VAL A 61 -9.84 -16.50 2.18
C VAL A 61 -11.19 -17.11 2.55
N GLU A 62 -11.79 -16.71 3.67
CA GLU A 62 -13.13 -17.16 4.08
C GLU A 62 -14.19 -16.89 3.00
N LEU A 63 -14.15 -15.72 2.36
CA LEU A 63 -15.09 -15.34 1.30
C LEU A 63 -14.84 -16.12 0.00
N ILE A 64 -13.58 -16.39 -0.35
CA ILE A 64 -13.21 -17.21 -1.51
C ILE A 64 -13.73 -18.63 -1.33
N GLU A 65 -13.53 -19.25 -0.17
CA GLU A 65 -14.00 -20.62 0.12
C GLU A 65 -15.53 -20.74 0.10
N LYS A 66 -16.23 -19.68 0.51
CA LYS A 66 -17.70 -19.63 0.51
C LYS A 66 -18.29 -19.23 -0.84
N SER A 67 -17.47 -18.81 -1.80
CA SER A 67 -17.95 -18.41 -3.11
C SER A 67 -18.50 -19.63 -3.87
N PRO A 68 -19.71 -19.55 -4.46
CA PRO A 68 -20.25 -20.62 -5.28
C PRO A 68 -19.50 -20.82 -6.60
N ASN A 69 -18.76 -19.80 -7.04
CA ASN A 69 -17.98 -19.81 -8.27
C ASN A 69 -16.48 -19.85 -7.95
N PRO A 70 -15.65 -20.51 -8.77
CA PRO A 70 -14.20 -20.48 -8.63
C PRO A 70 -13.69 -19.03 -8.67
N VAL A 71 -13.01 -18.61 -7.61
CA VAL A 71 -12.33 -17.32 -7.52
C VAL A 71 -10.84 -17.57 -7.66
N LYS A 72 -10.23 -16.92 -8.64
CA LYS A 72 -8.79 -16.98 -8.87
C LYS A 72 -8.03 -16.06 -7.92
N GLY A 73 -8.63 -14.92 -7.57
CA GLY A 73 -8.05 -14.00 -6.62
C GLY A 73 -8.84 -12.69 -6.49
N LEU A 74 -8.14 -11.66 -6.08
CA LEU A 74 -8.67 -10.36 -5.72
C LEU A 74 -8.07 -9.28 -6.64
N ARG A 75 -8.88 -8.60 -7.45
CA ARG A 75 -8.42 -7.42 -8.19
C ARG A 75 -8.57 -6.18 -7.32
N ILE A 76 -7.50 -5.39 -7.23
CA ILE A 76 -7.50 -4.05 -6.65
C ILE A 76 -7.24 -3.07 -7.79
N SER A 77 -8.21 -2.20 -8.04
CA SER A 77 -8.12 -1.13 -9.03
C SER A 77 -8.28 0.22 -8.34
N ALA A 78 -7.70 1.25 -8.92
CA ALA A 78 -7.76 2.60 -8.41
C ALA A 78 -7.94 3.57 -9.57
N ASN A 79 -8.85 4.52 -9.40
CA ASN A 79 -9.01 5.64 -10.31
C ASN A 79 -8.70 6.92 -9.55
N SER A 80 -7.99 7.85 -10.18
CA SER A 80 -7.70 9.15 -9.58
C SER A 80 -8.29 10.24 -10.46
N VAL A 81 -9.11 11.09 -9.85
CA VAL A 81 -9.54 12.36 -10.46
C VAL A 81 -8.60 13.50 -10.03
N SER A 82 -7.83 13.31 -8.95
CA SER A 82 -6.79 14.22 -8.51
C SER A 82 -5.70 13.54 -7.68
N PRO A 83 -4.50 14.14 -7.55
CA PRO A 83 -3.43 13.60 -6.69
C PRO A 83 -3.85 13.37 -5.23
N LEU A 84 -4.87 14.09 -4.76
CA LEU A 84 -5.40 13.98 -3.40
C LEU A 84 -6.62 13.05 -3.30
N LYS A 85 -7.33 12.79 -4.40
CA LYS A 85 -8.52 11.93 -4.43
C LYS A 85 -8.29 10.72 -5.33
N VAL A 86 -8.18 9.56 -4.68
CA VAL A 86 -8.09 8.25 -5.31
C VAL A 86 -9.27 7.41 -4.85
N ASP A 87 -10.06 6.94 -5.81
CA ASP A 87 -11.18 6.05 -5.60
C ASP A 87 -10.70 4.60 -5.81
N PHE A 88 -10.60 3.85 -4.72
CA PHE A 88 -10.19 2.45 -4.74
C PHE A 88 -11.39 1.52 -4.92
N HIS A 89 -11.21 0.49 -5.74
CA HIS A 89 -12.19 -0.56 -6.00
C HIS A 89 -11.55 -1.93 -5.82
N MET A 90 -12.35 -2.85 -5.28
CA MET A 90 -11.92 -4.22 -5.02
C MET A 90 -12.98 -5.20 -5.49
N ALA A 91 -12.56 -6.24 -6.21
CA ALA A 91 -13.46 -7.26 -6.73
C ALA A 91 -12.79 -8.63 -6.74
N PHE A 92 -13.55 -9.68 -6.45
CA PHE A 92 -13.10 -11.04 -6.73
C PHE A 92 -13.15 -11.29 -8.24
N ILE A 93 -12.11 -11.93 -8.76
CA ILE A 93 -12.04 -12.28 -10.19
C ILE A 93 -12.03 -13.80 -10.36
N GLY A 94 -12.68 -14.28 -11.41
CA GLY A 94 -12.67 -15.68 -11.83
C GLY A 94 -11.42 -16.04 -12.64
N GLU A 95 -11.34 -17.31 -13.06
CA GLU A 95 -10.18 -17.85 -13.78
C GLU A 95 -9.91 -17.21 -15.15
N THR A 96 -10.91 -16.57 -15.75
CA THR A 96 -10.85 -16.01 -17.12
C THR A 96 -10.78 -14.48 -17.14
N GLU A 97 -10.72 -13.82 -15.99
CA GLU A 97 -10.84 -12.37 -15.86
C GLU A 97 -9.50 -11.65 -15.59
N GLU A 98 -8.42 -12.42 -15.49
CA GLU A 98 -7.06 -11.87 -15.48
C GLU A 98 -6.68 -11.34 -16.86
N THR A 99 -5.75 -10.39 -16.88
CA THR A 99 -5.09 -9.98 -18.11
C THR A 99 -3.59 -10.19 -18.00
N ASP A 100 -2.94 -10.49 -19.12
CA ASP A 100 -1.46 -10.63 -19.17
C ASP A 100 -0.71 -9.36 -18.77
N ALA A 101 -1.43 -8.23 -18.70
CA ALA A 101 -0.88 -6.95 -18.27
C ALA A 101 -0.99 -6.73 -16.75
N ASP A 102 -1.77 -7.55 -16.05
CA ASP A 102 -1.97 -7.41 -14.62
C ASP A 102 -0.68 -7.71 -13.88
N GLN A 103 -0.39 -6.90 -12.87
CA GLN A 103 0.61 -7.26 -11.90
C GLN A 103 0.03 -8.22 -10.88
N GLU A 104 0.60 -9.42 -10.82
CA GLU A 104 0.24 -10.45 -9.84
C GLU A 104 1.08 -10.32 -8.57
N ILE A 105 0.41 -10.24 -7.43
CA ILE A 105 1.03 -10.16 -6.10
C ILE A 105 0.51 -11.35 -5.28
N PRO A 106 1.33 -12.38 -5.04
CA PRO A 106 0.89 -13.57 -4.32
C PRO A 106 0.74 -13.30 -2.82
N PHE A 107 -0.38 -13.71 -2.24
CA PHE A 107 -0.64 -13.74 -0.80
C PHE A 107 -0.94 -15.18 -0.35
N GLU A 108 -0.98 -15.40 0.96
CA GLU A 108 -1.36 -16.71 1.49
C GLU A 108 -2.84 -17.00 1.18
N GLY A 109 -3.09 -17.99 0.32
CA GLY A 109 -4.42 -18.46 -0.03
C GLY A 109 -5.09 -17.76 -1.23
N PHE A 110 -4.53 -16.67 -1.75
CA PHE A 110 -5.08 -15.96 -2.91
C PHE A 110 -4.00 -15.11 -3.60
N THR A 111 -4.30 -14.66 -4.83
CA THR A 111 -3.45 -13.72 -5.58
C THR A 111 -4.15 -12.39 -5.71
N VAL A 112 -3.42 -11.29 -5.55
CA VAL A 112 -3.91 -9.93 -5.83
C VAL A 112 -3.50 -9.55 -7.24
N PHE A 113 -4.44 -9.03 -8.01
CA PHE A 113 -4.24 -8.54 -9.37
C PHE A 113 -4.40 -7.01 -9.37
N VAL A 114 -3.45 -6.32 -9.99
CA VAL A 114 -3.47 -4.86 -10.13
C VAL A 114 -3.25 -4.50 -11.60
N ASP A 115 -4.21 -3.80 -12.18
CA ASP A 115 -4.09 -3.33 -13.57
C ASP A 115 -2.97 -2.26 -13.67
N PRO A 116 -2.25 -2.15 -14.81
CA PRO A 116 -1.14 -1.21 -14.98
C PRO A 116 -1.48 0.24 -14.63
N ASP A 117 -2.67 0.69 -15.01
CA ASP A 117 -3.15 2.07 -14.76
C ASP A 117 -3.36 2.35 -13.26
N SER A 118 -3.59 1.30 -12.47
CA SER A 118 -3.76 1.40 -11.01
C SER A 118 -2.46 1.24 -10.24
N SER A 119 -1.41 0.68 -10.85
CA SER A 119 -0.16 0.29 -10.17
C SER A 119 0.44 1.39 -9.30
N THR A 120 0.62 2.60 -9.83
CA THR A 120 1.17 3.75 -9.11
C THR A 120 0.21 4.33 -8.07
N LEU A 121 -1.09 4.13 -8.26
CA LEU A 121 -2.13 4.63 -7.35
C LEU A 121 -2.33 3.74 -6.14
N VAL A 122 -2.03 2.44 -6.27
CA VAL A 122 -2.14 1.48 -5.16
C VAL A 122 -0.82 1.27 -4.42
N GLU A 123 0.31 1.82 -4.91
CA GLU A 123 1.59 1.74 -4.21
C GLU A 123 1.46 2.24 -2.77
N GLU A 124 1.88 1.42 -1.80
CA GLU A 124 1.77 1.65 -0.35
C GLU A 124 0.33 1.58 0.20
N ALA A 125 -0.66 1.19 -0.60
CA ALA A 125 -2.00 0.98 -0.10
C ALA A 125 -2.03 -0.19 0.90
N THR A 126 -2.78 -0.01 1.98
CA THR A 126 -3.06 -1.00 3.01
C THR A 126 -4.54 -1.37 2.95
N VAL A 127 -4.82 -2.65 2.81
CA VAL A 127 -6.18 -3.22 2.89
C VAL A 127 -6.38 -3.80 4.28
N ASP A 128 -7.42 -3.34 4.97
CA ASP A 128 -7.82 -3.84 6.29
C ASP A 128 -9.29 -4.28 6.29
N TYR A 129 -9.70 -5.01 7.33
CA TYR A 129 -11.08 -5.41 7.55
C TYR A 129 -11.54 -4.91 8.91
N VAL A 130 -12.51 -4.00 8.91
CA VAL A 130 -13.02 -3.36 10.12
C VAL A 130 -14.37 -3.98 10.47
N GLU A 131 -14.50 -4.45 11.71
CA GLU A 131 -15.77 -4.90 12.28
C GLU A 131 -16.29 -3.83 13.25
N GLY A 132 -17.49 -3.32 13.01
CA GLY A 132 -18.11 -2.28 13.82
C GLY A 132 -19.61 -2.49 14.05
N LEU A 133 -20.18 -1.69 14.95
CA LEU A 133 -21.61 -1.74 15.30
C LEU A 133 -22.53 -1.40 14.11
N MET A 134 -22.04 -0.62 13.14
CA MET A 134 -22.78 -0.21 11.95
C MET A 134 -22.58 -1.14 10.74
N GLY A 135 -21.82 -2.23 10.90
CA GLY A 135 -21.48 -3.17 9.84
C GLY A 135 -19.99 -3.52 9.83
N SER A 136 -19.66 -4.52 9.03
CA SER A 136 -18.28 -4.90 8.75
C SER A 136 -17.95 -4.69 7.28
N GLY A 137 -16.69 -4.39 6.97
CA GLY A 137 -16.27 -4.12 5.60
C GLY A 137 -14.77 -3.98 5.44
N PHE A 138 -14.33 -4.12 4.19
CA PHE A 138 -12.95 -3.85 3.80
C PHE A 138 -12.71 -2.34 3.70
N LYS A 139 -11.57 -1.90 4.21
CA LYS A 139 -11.11 -0.52 4.12
C LYS A 139 -9.76 -0.52 3.40
N ILE A 140 -9.64 0.32 2.37
CA ILE A 140 -8.37 0.53 1.67
C ILE A 140 -7.91 1.94 2.00
N GLU A 141 -6.71 2.05 2.54
CA GLU A 141 -6.08 3.32 2.86
C GLU A 141 -4.72 3.39 2.19
N ARG A 142 -4.30 4.58 1.76
CA ARG A 142 -2.96 4.79 1.23
C ARG A 142 -2.35 5.98 1.94
N PRO A 143 -1.09 5.89 2.42
CA PRO A 143 -0.38 7.07 2.89
C PRO A 143 -0.30 8.08 1.74
N ARG A 144 -0.77 9.30 1.99
CA ARG A 144 -0.86 10.33 0.96
C ARG A 144 0.56 10.83 0.66
N ASN A 145 1.12 10.44 -0.48
CA ASN A 145 2.38 10.98 -0.97
C ASN A 145 2.17 12.42 -1.43
N LEU A 146 2.51 13.37 -0.58
CA LEU A 146 2.41 14.80 -0.86
C LEU A 146 3.65 15.29 -1.62
N PRO A 147 3.51 16.30 -2.51
CA PRO A 147 4.67 16.95 -3.12
C PRO A 147 5.61 17.54 -2.06
N ASP A 148 6.92 17.44 -2.30
CA ASP A 148 7.94 18.07 -1.45
C ASP A 148 7.66 19.57 -1.27
N GLY A 149 7.68 20.04 -0.02
CA GLY A 149 7.49 21.46 0.32
C GLY A 149 6.07 21.88 0.71
N VAL A 150 5.11 20.94 0.73
CA VAL A 150 3.83 21.12 1.41
C VAL A 150 3.92 20.36 2.74
N ASP A 151 3.89 21.08 3.88
CA ASP A 151 3.76 20.41 5.17
C ASP A 151 2.45 19.60 5.15
N GLY A 152 2.52 18.28 5.28
CA GLY A 152 1.34 17.43 5.20
C GLY A 152 0.22 17.80 6.17
N SER A 153 0.58 18.55 7.20
CA SER A 153 -0.36 19.22 8.10
C SER A 153 -1.39 20.12 7.40
N ILE A 154 -1.06 20.87 6.35
CA ILE A 154 -2.04 21.81 5.73
C ILE A 154 -3.08 21.03 4.94
N VAL A 155 -2.65 20.08 4.12
CA VAL A 155 -3.57 19.23 3.33
C VAL A 155 -4.48 18.44 4.26
N GLU A 156 -3.93 17.84 5.31
CA GLU A 156 -4.71 17.11 6.33
C GLU A 156 -5.70 18.03 7.04
N ARG A 157 -5.28 19.24 7.44
CA ARG A 157 -6.17 20.20 8.10
C ARG A 157 -7.28 20.70 7.17
N VAL A 158 -6.99 21.00 5.90
CA VAL A 158 -8.02 21.37 4.91
C VAL A 158 -8.99 20.20 4.70
N GLN A 159 -8.48 18.99 4.52
CA GLN A 159 -9.30 17.79 4.36
C GLN A 159 -10.20 17.58 5.58
N GLN A 160 -9.65 17.70 6.80
CA GLN A 160 -10.40 17.57 8.03
C GLN A 160 -11.52 18.62 8.15
N ILE A 161 -11.23 19.89 7.81
CA ILE A 161 -12.26 20.94 7.79
C ILE A 161 -13.35 20.59 6.78
N LEU A 162 -12.99 20.11 5.59
CA LEU A 162 -13.96 19.70 4.58
C LEU A 162 -14.85 18.56 5.09
N ASP A 163 -14.27 17.51 5.69
CA ASP A 163 -15.03 16.32 6.10
C ASP A 163 -15.82 16.51 7.39
N GLU A 164 -15.28 17.24 8.37
CA GLU A 164 -15.90 17.38 9.69
C GLU A 164 -16.80 18.61 9.82
N LYS A 165 -16.55 19.68 9.05
CA LYS A 165 -17.27 20.95 9.19
C LYS A 165 -18.11 21.31 7.97
N ILE A 166 -17.58 21.13 6.76
CA ILE A 166 -18.23 21.62 5.52
C ILE A 166 -19.19 20.58 4.95
N ASN A 167 -18.70 19.37 4.69
CA ASN A 167 -19.45 18.27 4.08
C ASN A 167 -20.74 17.89 4.82
N PRO A 168 -20.79 17.89 6.18
CA PRO A 168 -22.04 17.65 6.89
C PRO A 168 -23.13 18.68 6.57
N GLY A 169 -22.76 19.94 6.32
CA GLY A 169 -23.70 21.00 5.96
C GLY A 169 -24.24 20.88 4.54
N VAL A 170 -23.38 20.56 3.57
CA VAL A 170 -23.79 20.45 2.15
C VAL A 170 -24.45 19.10 1.82
N ALA A 171 -24.16 18.05 2.59
CA ALA A 171 -24.77 16.73 2.42
C ALA A 171 -26.31 16.77 2.57
N GLY A 172 -26.85 17.70 3.36
CA GLY A 172 -28.31 17.90 3.50
C GLY A 172 -29.01 18.28 2.19
N HIS A 173 -28.27 18.82 1.23
CA HIS A 173 -28.75 19.16 -0.11
C HIS A 173 -28.30 18.14 -1.17
N GLY A 174 -27.78 16.98 -0.75
CA GLY A 174 -27.20 15.96 -1.63
C GLY A 174 -25.91 16.40 -2.31
N GLY A 175 -25.22 17.42 -1.76
CA GLY A 175 -23.95 17.92 -2.26
C GLY A 175 -22.76 17.40 -1.47
N ARG A 176 -21.59 17.43 -2.09
CA ARG A 176 -20.30 17.14 -1.44
C ARG A 176 -19.24 18.08 -2.01
N ILE A 177 -18.23 18.42 -1.21
CA ILE A 177 -17.06 19.15 -1.66
C ILE A 177 -15.83 18.29 -1.42
N SER A 178 -15.03 18.13 -2.47
CA SER A 178 -13.81 17.33 -2.46
C SER A 178 -12.59 18.23 -2.66
N LEU A 179 -11.53 17.95 -1.90
CA LEU A 179 -10.24 18.58 -2.09
C LEU A 179 -9.55 17.95 -3.32
N ILE A 180 -9.25 18.78 -4.33
CA ILE A 180 -8.60 18.34 -5.55
C ILE A 180 -7.09 18.49 -5.45
N ASP A 181 -6.63 19.67 -5.05
CA ASP A 181 -5.20 19.99 -4.99
C ASP A 181 -4.93 21.15 -4.02
N ILE A 182 -3.68 21.27 -3.56
CA ILE A 182 -3.19 22.48 -2.90
C ILE A 182 -1.86 22.84 -3.55
N LYS A 183 -1.80 24.01 -4.19
CA LYS A 183 -0.58 24.54 -4.79
C LYS A 183 -0.28 25.90 -4.20
N ASP A 184 0.94 26.05 -3.69
CA ASP A 184 1.39 27.23 -2.95
C ASP A 184 0.46 27.54 -1.77
N LYS A 185 -0.43 28.52 -1.93
CA LYS A 185 -1.43 28.93 -0.92
C LYS A 185 -2.85 28.93 -1.49
N THR A 186 -3.04 28.25 -2.61
CA THR A 186 -4.32 28.13 -3.31
C THR A 186 -4.86 26.72 -3.18
N VAL A 187 -6.06 26.61 -2.62
CA VAL A 187 -6.78 25.34 -2.46
C VAL A 187 -7.74 25.16 -3.64
N TYR A 188 -7.66 24.02 -4.31
CA TYR A 188 -8.57 23.67 -5.40
C TYR A 188 -9.60 22.68 -4.89
N VAL A 189 -10.87 23.02 -5.01
CA VAL A 189 -11.99 22.19 -4.57
C VAL A 189 -12.92 21.86 -5.73
N GLN A 190 -13.65 20.76 -5.61
CA GLN A 190 -14.68 20.35 -6.56
C GLN A 190 -15.99 20.09 -5.83
N PHE A 191 -17.06 20.64 -6.37
CA PHE A 191 -18.44 20.50 -5.93
C PHE A 191 -19.07 19.32 -6.68
N GLU A 192 -19.65 18.40 -5.92
CA GLU A 192 -20.26 17.17 -6.41
C GLU A 192 -21.74 17.13 -6.00
N GLY A 193 -22.54 16.35 -6.73
CA GLY A 193 -23.96 16.12 -6.41
C GLY A 193 -24.83 17.37 -6.56
N GLY A 194 -25.73 17.61 -5.61
CA GLY A 194 -26.65 18.77 -5.60
C GLY A 194 -25.94 20.14 -5.56
N CYS A 195 -24.66 20.15 -5.22
CA CYS A 195 -23.82 21.34 -5.21
C CYS A 195 -23.27 21.71 -6.60
N GLN A 196 -23.14 20.75 -7.53
CA GLN A 196 -22.57 20.98 -8.86
C GLN A 196 -23.42 21.91 -9.72
N GLY A 197 -24.75 21.83 -9.61
CA GLY A 197 -25.69 22.61 -10.43
C GLY A 197 -26.51 23.65 -9.68
N CYS A 198 -26.03 24.10 -8.52
CA CYS A 198 -26.73 25.07 -7.67
C CYS A 198 -26.34 26.50 -8.03
N GLY A 199 -27.32 27.38 -8.29
CA GLY A 199 -27.08 28.82 -8.51
C GLY A 199 -26.50 29.56 -7.28
N MET A 200 -26.36 28.88 -6.14
CA MET A 200 -25.74 29.41 -4.93
C MET A 200 -24.34 28.81 -4.67
N ALA A 201 -23.76 28.05 -5.60
CA ALA A 201 -22.43 27.44 -5.42
C ALA A 201 -21.36 28.49 -5.08
N ASP A 202 -21.39 29.65 -5.75
CA ASP A 202 -20.50 30.78 -5.45
C ASP A 202 -20.62 31.30 -4.02
N VAL A 203 -21.83 31.28 -3.45
CA VAL A 203 -22.09 31.71 -2.08
C VAL A 203 -21.57 30.67 -1.10
N THR A 204 -21.82 29.38 -1.36
CA THR A 204 -21.27 28.28 -0.57
C THR A 204 -19.75 28.29 -0.56
N LEU A 205 -19.12 28.58 -1.71
CA LEU A 205 -17.67 28.73 -1.82
C LEU A 205 -17.19 29.94 -0.99
N LYS A 206 -17.65 31.16 -1.31
CA LYS A 206 -17.10 32.40 -0.73
C LYS A 206 -17.48 32.63 0.73
N GLN A 207 -18.71 32.28 1.12
CA GLN A 207 -19.23 32.56 2.47
C GLN A 207 -19.20 31.34 3.39
N GLY A 208 -18.99 30.15 2.85
CA GLY A 208 -18.85 28.93 3.63
C GLY A 208 -17.42 28.43 3.62
N VAL A 209 -17.02 27.81 2.51
CA VAL A 209 -15.75 27.07 2.39
C VAL A 209 -14.54 27.98 2.60
N GLU A 210 -14.48 29.10 1.88
CA GLU A 210 -13.38 30.05 1.96
C GLU A 210 -13.22 30.65 3.36
N VAL A 211 -14.34 31.07 3.98
CA VAL A 211 -14.31 31.62 5.35
C VAL A 211 -13.81 30.58 6.34
N MET A 212 -14.41 29.39 6.35
CA MET A 212 -14.05 28.34 7.31
C MET A 212 -12.60 27.85 7.16
N ILE A 213 -12.11 27.72 5.92
CA ILE A 213 -10.73 27.31 5.66
C ILE A 213 -9.78 28.43 6.09
N LYS A 214 -10.01 29.69 5.69
CA LYS A 214 -9.12 30.82 6.05
C LYS A 214 -9.12 31.15 7.53
N GLU A 215 -10.25 30.97 8.24
CA GLU A 215 -10.31 31.14 9.69
C GLU A 215 -9.44 30.11 10.43
N ALA A 216 -9.43 28.87 9.94
CA ALA A 216 -8.64 27.79 10.53
C ALA A 216 -7.17 27.78 10.06
N LEU A 217 -6.93 28.25 8.83
CA LEU A 217 -5.65 28.24 8.13
C LEU A 217 -5.41 29.62 7.47
N PRO A 218 -4.99 30.64 8.24
CA PRO A 218 -4.71 31.97 7.71
C PRO A 218 -3.60 32.01 6.64
N GLU A 219 -2.81 30.96 6.53
CA GLU A 219 -1.79 30.76 5.49
C GLU A 219 -2.36 30.50 4.09
N ILE A 220 -3.64 30.13 3.97
CA ILE A 220 -4.33 29.96 2.67
C ILE A 220 -4.82 31.32 2.16
N GLU A 221 -4.36 31.70 0.96
CA GLU A 221 -4.68 32.99 0.35
C GLU A 221 -5.91 32.92 -0.57
N GLU A 222 -6.13 31.77 -1.22
CA GLU A 222 -7.18 31.62 -2.23
C GLU A 222 -7.78 30.22 -2.22
N ILE A 223 -9.08 30.12 -2.53
CA ILE A 223 -9.77 28.86 -2.77
C ILE A 223 -10.50 28.96 -4.10
N LEU A 224 -10.24 28.02 -5.00
CA LEU A 224 -10.80 27.99 -6.35
C LEU A 224 -11.65 26.73 -6.56
N ASP A 225 -12.80 26.92 -7.21
CA ASP A 225 -13.66 25.83 -7.64
C ASP A 225 -13.27 25.39 -9.07
N VAL A 226 -12.97 24.11 -9.25
CA VAL A 226 -12.64 23.51 -10.56
C VAL A 226 -13.82 22.75 -11.19
N THR A 227 -15.01 22.89 -10.62
CA THR A 227 -16.21 22.20 -11.09
C THR A 227 -16.70 22.79 -12.40
N ASP A 228 -17.01 21.91 -13.36
CA ASP A 228 -17.82 22.30 -14.50
C ASP A 228 -19.29 22.40 -14.08
N HIS A 229 -19.74 23.61 -13.73
CA HIS A 229 -21.12 23.88 -13.35
C HIS A 229 -22.10 23.88 -14.54
N ALA A 230 -21.60 23.92 -15.78
CA ALA A 230 -22.41 23.91 -16.99
C ALA A 230 -22.79 22.49 -17.43
N ASP A 231 -22.01 21.48 -17.02
CA ASP A 231 -22.15 20.08 -17.44
C ASP A 231 -23.41 19.36 -16.90
N GLY A 232 -24.23 20.04 -16.09
CA GLY A 232 -25.64 19.71 -15.89
C GLY A 232 -25.98 18.28 -15.42
N ARG A 233 -25.12 17.61 -14.64
CA ARG A 233 -25.43 16.26 -14.12
C ARG A 233 -26.38 16.27 -12.92
N ASN A 234 -26.73 17.43 -12.37
CA ASN A 234 -27.92 17.65 -11.53
C ASN A 234 -28.25 19.15 -11.33
N PRO A 235 -28.70 19.91 -12.36
CA PRO A 235 -29.00 21.32 -12.20
C PRO A 235 -30.34 21.48 -11.49
N TYR A 236 -30.29 21.78 -10.19
CA TYR A 236 -31.46 22.20 -9.42
C TYR A 236 -32.02 23.54 -9.95
N TYR A 237 -31.27 24.25 -10.81
CA TYR A 237 -31.70 25.47 -11.46
C TYR A 237 -31.82 25.31 -12.99
N LYS A 238 -33.05 25.35 -13.50
CA LYS A 238 -33.29 25.69 -14.92
C LYS A 238 -33.27 27.21 -15.04
N ALA A 239 -32.45 27.76 -15.93
CA ALA A 239 -32.52 29.17 -16.28
C ALA A 239 -33.93 29.51 -16.79
N PRO A 240 -34.50 30.68 -16.42
CA PRO A 240 -35.74 31.13 -17.03
C PRO A 240 -35.52 31.36 -18.53
N ALA A 241 -36.48 30.88 -19.32
CA ALA A 241 -36.50 30.94 -20.79
C ALA A 241 -36.50 32.39 -21.33
#